data_AF-A0A2W5UQZ7-F1
#
_entry.id   AF-A0A2W5UQZ7-F1
#
_cell.length_a   1.000
_cell.length_b   1.000
_cell.length_c   1.000
_cell.angle_alpha   90.00
_cell.angle_beta   90.00
_cell.angle_gamma   90.00
#
_symmetry.space_group_name_H-M   'P 1'
#
loop_
_entity.id
_entity.type
_entity.pdbx_description
1 polymer ?
#
loop_
_entity_poly.entity_id
_entity_poly.type
_entity_poly.pdbx_seq_one_letter_code
_entity_poly.pdbx_strand_id
1 'polypeptide(L)'
;MTARCALHFDVDAAGACKRCGRFACASCMPDGSFCAECAPLANDPYGLNRRLDHLAAAQLAFKLILADLPKLLVLVFVFSVPAALMQTALVPDGDDLKSISAANRVDNLYNFIFGAIGTQAMLAVLIARSEGRVIGIGRALSEGAMNWPRFFGARFRSGLWILLFALALLVPGVWQAVMLIFAGTAALRTRNVDPLEASRRLVKGRFWPVLGVGLMCGATIVAVIVPLGIVAIVDEEAQLPRFPMELVNELLTRFATDVVNAAVLLVAFVMLHRDADLPLEPMRWSGEPPPRQS
;
A
#
# COMPACT_ATOMS: atom_id res chain seq x y z
N MET A 1 -26.98 -40.93 -8.49
CA MET A 1 -27.87 -39.75 -8.43
C MET A 1 -27.02 -38.52 -8.74
N THR A 2 -27.39 -37.74 -9.74
CA THR A 2 -26.72 -36.46 -10.04
C THR A 2 -27.21 -35.40 -9.06
N ALA A 3 -26.30 -34.55 -8.56
CA ALA A 3 -26.69 -33.40 -7.76
C ALA A 3 -27.44 -32.39 -8.66
N ARG A 4 -28.45 -31.71 -8.11
CA ARG A 4 -29.21 -30.67 -8.83
C ARG A 4 -28.70 -29.27 -8.47
N CYS A 5 -28.85 -28.31 -9.36
CA CYS A 5 -28.51 -26.91 -9.09
C CYS A 5 -29.42 -26.34 -7.99
N ALA A 6 -28.84 -25.62 -7.03
CA ALA A 6 -29.57 -25.03 -5.91
C ALA A 6 -30.53 -23.89 -6.32
N LEU A 7 -30.33 -23.29 -7.49
CA LEU A 7 -31.20 -22.25 -8.07
C LEU A 7 -32.10 -22.77 -9.19
N HIS A 8 -31.69 -23.85 -9.87
CA HIS A 8 -32.39 -24.44 -11.02
C HIS A 8 -32.60 -25.94 -10.77
N PHE A 9 -33.66 -26.29 -10.04
CA PHE A 9 -33.87 -27.66 -9.54
C PHE A 9 -34.04 -28.73 -10.63
N ASP A 10 -34.37 -28.30 -11.85
CA ASP A 10 -34.54 -29.10 -13.06
C ASP A 10 -33.23 -29.41 -13.80
N VAL A 11 -32.14 -28.71 -13.48
CA VAL A 11 -30.84 -28.84 -14.15
C VAL A 11 -29.83 -29.57 -13.28
N ASP A 12 -29.04 -30.46 -13.88
CA ASP A 12 -27.92 -31.10 -13.20
C ASP A 12 -26.83 -30.07 -12.83
N ALA A 13 -26.25 -30.24 -11.65
CA ALA A 13 -25.16 -29.40 -11.19
C ALA A 13 -23.87 -29.69 -11.97
N ALA A 14 -23.18 -28.63 -12.38
CA ALA A 14 -21.86 -28.72 -12.99
C ALA A 14 -20.76 -28.89 -11.93
N GLY A 15 -20.99 -28.39 -10.71
CA GLY A 15 -20.07 -28.52 -9.58
C GLY A 15 -20.59 -27.85 -8.32
N ALA A 16 -19.81 -27.95 -7.23
CA ALA A 16 -20.08 -27.26 -5.98
C ALA A 16 -19.27 -25.95 -5.91
N CYS A 17 -19.90 -24.86 -5.49
CA CYS A 17 -19.22 -23.59 -5.31
C CYS A 17 -18.14 -23.72 -4.22
N LYS A 18 -16.89 -23.34 -4.54
CA LYS A 18 -15.76 -23.46 -3.61
C LYS A 18 -15.94 -22.68 -2.30
N ARG A 19 -16.74 -21.62 -2.32
CA ARG A 19 -16.97 -20.74 -1.16
C ARG A 19 -18.13 -21.18 -0.27
N CYS A 20 -19.31 -21.43 -0.85
CA CYS A 20 -20.53 -21.70 -0.08
C CYS A 20 -20.98 -23.17 -0.12
N GLY A 21 -20.30 -24.02 -0.88
CA GLY A 21 -20.63 -25.44 -1.03
C GLY A 21 -21.89 -25.74 -1.85
N ARG A 22 -22.66 -24.71 -2.26
CA ARG A 22 -23.89 -24.92 -3.05
C ARG A 22 -23.56 -25.50 -4.42
N PHE A 23 -24.31 -26.52 -4.83
CA PHE A 23 -24.26 -27.06 -6.18
C PHE A 23 -24.87 -26.07 -7.18
N ALA A 24 -24.18 -25.77 -8.28
CA ALA A 24 -24.65 -24.85 -9.30
C ALA A 24 -24.45 -25.42 -10.72
N CYS A 25 -25.38 -25.13 -11.64
CA CYS A 25 -25.25 -25.48 -13.04
C CYS A 25 -24.22 -24.57 -13.75
N ALA A 26 -23.84 -24.92 -14.99
CA ALA A 26 -22.83 -24.18 -15.75
C ALA A 26 -23.18 -22.70 -15.96
N SER A 27 -24.47 -22.36 -16.10
CA SER A 27 -24.91 -20.96 -16.23
C SER A 27 -24.73 -20.16 -14.93
N CYS A 28 -24.94 -20.79 -13.77
CA CYS A 28 -24.76 -20.16 -12.46
C CYS A 28 -23.30 -20.13 -12.00
N MET A 29 -22.40 -20.83 -12.69
CA MET A 29 -20.98 -20.96 -12.35
C MET A 29 -20.12 -20.84 -13.63
N PRO A 30 -20.11 -19.66 -14.29
CA PRO A 30 -19.45 -19.49 -15.58
C PRO A 30 -17.95 -19.79 -15.53
N ASP A 31 -17.27 -19.45 -14.43
CA ASP A 31 -15.84 -19.68 -14.23
C ASP A 31 -15.53 -21.07 -13.62
N GLY A 32 -16.54 -21.92 -13.43
CA GLY A 32 -16.41 -23.26 -12.82
C GLY A 32 -15.97 -23.28 -11.35
N SER A 33 -15.79 -22.12 -10.70
CA SER A 33 -15.25 -22.02 -9.32
C SER A 33 -16.21 -21.43 -8.30
N PHE A 34 -16.97 -20.40 -8.67
CA PHE A 34 -17.87 -19.68 -7.75
C PHE A 34 -19.26 -19.50 -8.37
N CYS A 35 -20.31 -19.65 -7.56
CA CYS A 35 -21.66 -19.32 -8.01
C CYS A 35 -21.83 -17.81 -8.23
N ALA A 36 -22.86 -17.40 -8.97
CA ALA A 36 -23.14 -16.00 -9.30
C ALA A 36 -23.20 -15.05 -8.08
N GLU A 37 -23.67 -15.52 -6.91
CA GLU A 37 -23.68 -14.73 -5.66
C GLU A 37 -22.29 -14.62 -5.03
N CYS A 38 -21.49 -15.69 -5.08
CA CYS A 38 -20.16 -15.74 -4.48
C CYS A 38 -19.08 -15.13 -5.36
N ALA A 39 -19.27 -15.07 -6.68
CA ALA A 39 -18.28 -14.58 -7.63
C ALA A 39 -17.90 -13.11 -7.39
N PRO A 40 -18.84 -12.16 -7.17
CA PRO A 40 -18.51 -10.79 -6.79
C PRO A 40 -17.71 -10.73 -5.49
N LEU A 41 -18.10 -11.51 -4.48
CA LEU A 41 -17.43 -11.55 -3.18
C LEU A 41 -16.05 -12.22 -3.24
N ALA A 42 -15.81 -13.10 -4.22
CA ALA A 42 -14.51 -13.70 -4.47
C ALA A 42 -13.56 -12.75 -5.23
N ASN A 43 -14.12 -11.81 -5.99
CA ASN A 43 -13.37 -10.76 -6.67
C ASN A 43 -13.16 -9.51 -5.80
N ASP A 44 -13.99 -9.32 -4.77
CA ASP A 44 -13.86 -8.24 -3.79
C ASP A 44 -14.03 -8.77 -2.35
N PRO A 45 -13.04 -9.50 -1.81
CA PRO A 45 -13.15 -10.14 -0.50
C PRO A 45 -13.29 -9.14 0.67
N TYR A 46 -12.94 -7.87 0.45
CA TYR A 46 -12.96 -6.83 1.47
C TYR A 46 -14.07 -5.79 1.29
N GLY A 47 -14.89 -5.88 0.23
CA GLY A 47 -15.91 -4.85 -0.04
C GLY A 47 -15.29 -3.49 -0.38
N LEU A 48 -14.20 -3.49 -1.14
CA LEU A 48 -13.50 -2.31 -1.63
C LEU A 48 -14.27 -1.59 -2.74
N ASN A 49 -15.18 -2.29 -3.43
CA ASN A 49 -15.97 -1.76 -4.55
C ASN A 49 -17.14 -0.88 -4.09
N ARG A 50 -16.80 0.20 -3.38
CA ARG A 50 -17.74 1.21 -2.87
C ARG A 50 -17.18 2.61 -3.09
N ARG A 51 -18.04 3.61 -2.89
CA ARG A 51 -17.64 5.01 -2.95
C ARG A 51 -16.62 5.34 -1.87
N LEU A 52 -15.76 6.32 -2.13
CA LEU A 52 -14.74 6.76 -1.19
C LEU A 52 -15.41 7.34 0.07
N ASP A 53 -15.15 6.67 1.18
CA ASP A 53 -15.49 7.09 2.53
C ASP A 53 -14.20 6.93 3.36
N HIS A 54 -13.74 7.99 4.00
CA HIS A 54 -12.44 8.01 4.69
C HIS A 54 -12.38 7.03 5.86
N LEU A 55 -13.46 6.90 6.62
CA LEU A 55 -13.53 5.99 7.76
C LEU A 55 -13.58 4.55 7.28
N ALA A 56 -14.41 4.28 6.27
CA ALA A 56 -14.46 3.00 5.58
C ALA A 56 -13.09 2.60 5.00
N ALA A 57 -12.36 3.56 4.41
CA ALA A 57 -11.04 3.33 3.85
C ALA A 57 -10.03 2.96 4.95
N ALA A 58 -10.02 3.69 6.07
CA ALA A 58 -9.15 3.40 7.21
C ALA A 58 -9.44 2.01 7.82
N GLN A 59 -10.73 1.67 8.03
CA GLN A 59 -11.14 0.38 8.57
C GLN A 59 -10.73 -0.79 7.67
N LEU A 60 -10.90 -0.65 6.35
CA LEU A 60 -10.47 -1.69 5.41
C LEU A 60 -8.95 -1.78 5.30
N ALA A 61 -8.24 -0.65 5.33
CA ALA A 61 -6.78 -0.65 5.36
C ALA A 61 -6.28 -1.42 6.58
N PHE A 62 -6.86 -1.18 7.75
CA PHE A 62 -6.51 -1.91 8.97
C PHE A 62 -6.84 -3.42 8.87
N LYS A 63 -7.99 -3.79 8.31
CA LYS A 63 -8.34 -5.20 8.04
C LYS A 63 -7.33 -5.88 7.10
N LEU A 64 -6.87 -5.18 6.06
CA LEU A 64 -5.84 -5.69 5.15
C LEU A 64 -4.50 -5.89 5.87
N ILE A 65 -4.10 -4.91 6.68
CA ILE A 65 -2.84 -4.98 7.46
C ILE A 65 -2.88 -6.15 8.43
N LEU A 66 -3.94 -6.28 9.24
CA LEU A 66 -4.05 -7.35 10.22
C LEU A 66 -3.99 -8.74 9.59
N ALA A 67 -4.55 -8.90 8.39
CA ALA A 67 -4.62 -10.18 7.72
C ALA A 67 -3.25 -10.70 7.22
N ASP A 68 -2.29 -9.82 6.94
CA ASP A 68 -0.92 -10.17 6.53
C ASP A 68 0.15 -9.57 7.45
N LEU A 69 -0.23 -9.20 8.69
CA LEU A 69 0.65 -8.52 9.65
C LEU A 69 2.00 -9.23 9.84
N PRO A 70 2.07 -10.58 10.00
CA PRO A 70 3.36 -11.26 10.15
C PRO A 70 4.30 -11.02 8.96
N LYS A 71 3.79 -11.04 7.72
CA LYS A 71 4.62 -10.81 6.53
C LYS A 71 5.07 -9.36 6.43
N LEU A 72 4.16 -8.43 6.73
CA LEU A 72 4.44 -6.99 6.74
C LEU A 72 5.49 -6.66 7.80
N LEU A 73 5.41 -7.24 8.99
CA LEU A 73 6.41 -7.07 10.05
C LEU A 73 7.78 -7.60 9.60
N VAL A 74 7.86 -8.81 9.01
CA VAL A 74 9.13 -9.32 8.51
C VAL A 74 9.72 -8.39 7.45
N LEU A 75 8.91 -7.88 6.52
CA LEU A 75 9.38 -6.90 5.54
C LEU A 75 9.87 -5.62 6.22
N VAL A 76 9.12 -5.08 7.18
CA VAL A 76 9.53 -3.88 7.95
C VAL A 76 10.87 -4.13 8.64
N PHE A 77 11.07 -5.27 9.30
CA PHE A 77 12.35 -5.63 9.92
C PHE A 77 13.50 -5.72 8.92
N VAL A 78 13.27 -6.37 7.77
CA VAL A 78 14.29 -6.55 6.71
C VAL A 78 14.85 -5.21 6.23
N PHE A 79 14.03 -4.16 6.15
CA PHE A 79 14.48 -2.82 5.75
C PHE A 79 14.87 -1.91 6.93
N SER A 80 14.31 -2.12 8.12
CA SER A 80 14.62 -1.27 9.28
C SER A 80 15.99 -1.58 9.88
N VAL A 81 16.39 -2.85 9.95
CA VAL A 81 17.68 -3.23 10.57
C VAL A 81 18.87 -2.63 9.82
N PRO A 82 18.98 -2.75 8.47
CA PRO A 82 20.08 -2.14 7.74
C PRO A 82 20.05 -0.61 7.80
N ALA A 83 18.86 0.01 7.78
CA ALA A 83 18.72 1.45 7.93
C ALA A 83 19.26 1.93 9.28
N ALA A 84 18.82 1.31 10.39
CA ALA A 84 19.29 1.65 11.74
C ALA A 84 20.81 1.40 11.92
N LEU A 85 21.34 0.33 11.32
CA LEU A 85 22.78 0.07 11.29
C LEU A 85 23.54 1.17 10.54
N MET A 86 23.04 1.61 9.38
CA MET A 86 23.65 2.70 8.62
C MET A 86 23.59 4.03 9.36
N GLN A 87 22.47 4.34 10.03
CA GLN A 87 22.34 5.52 10.86
C GLN A 87 23.37 5.51 12.00
N THR A 88 23.42 4.41 12.75
CA THR A 88 24.36 4.26 13.86
C THR A 88 25.82 4.33 13.41
N ALA A 89 26.15 3.77 12.23
CA ALA A 89 27.53 3.71 11.74
C ALA A 89 28.01 4.99 11.07
N LEU A 90 27.14 5.76 10.42
CA LEU A 90 27.52 6.90 9.57
C LEU A 90 27.22 8.26 10.18
N VAL A 91 26.32 8.34 11.16
CA VAL A 91 25.95 9.60 11.79
C VAL A 91 26.76 9.78 13.08
N PRO A 92 27.62 10.81 13.17
CA PRO A 92 28.37 11.09 14.39
C PRO A 92 27.47 11.28 15.61
N ASP A 93 27.96 10.88 16.79
CA ASP A 93 27.29 11.19 18.05
C ASP A 93 27.34 12.70 18.32
N GLY A 94 26.20 13.29 18.70
CA GLY A 94 26.09 14.69 19.10
C GLY A 94 24.73 15.30 18.77
N ASP A 95 24.31 16.30 19.54
CA ASP A 95 23.00 16.96 19.41
C ASP A 95 23.05 18.22 18.55
N ASP A 96 24.04 18.33 17.66
CA ASP A 96 24.19 19.51 16.81
C ASP A 96 23.32 19.43 15.54
N LEU A 97 23.03 20.59 14.94
CA LEU A 97 22.27 20.64 13.68
C LEU A 97 22.93 19.82 12.55
N LYS A 98 24.23 19.53 12.65
CA LYS A 98 24.96 18.74 11.67
C LYS A 98 24.63 17.25 11.79
N SER A 99 24.52 16.69 13.00
CA SER A 99 24.12 15.30 13.20
C SER A 99 22.70 15.06 12.68
N ILE A 100 21.76 15.98 12.98
CA ILE A 100 20.37 15.93 12.47
C ILE A 100 20.38 16.00 10.93
N SER A 101 21.17 16.90 10.34
CA SER A 101 21.29 16.97 8.88
C SER A 101 21.94 15.71 8.29
N ALA A 102 22.90 15.09 8.97
CA ALA A 102 23.55 13.85 8.53
C ALA A 102 22.57 12.68 8.58
N ALA A 103 21.84 12.52 9.68
CA ALA A 103 20.80 11.51 9.85
C ALA A 103 19.73 11.60 8.76
N ASN A 104 19.23 12.81 8.51
CA ASN A 104 18.29 13.06 7.42
C ASN A 104 18.86 12.71 6.03
N ARG A 105 20.15 12.96 5.78
CA ARG A 105 20.77 12.59 4.49
C ARG A 105 20.93 11.09 4.34
N VAL A 106 21.41 10.40 5.37
CA VAL A 106 21.56 8.94 5.38
C VAL A 106 20.20 8.27 5.22
N ASP A 107 19.18 8.76 5.94
CA ASP A 107 17.82 8.24 5.86
C ASP A 107 17.25 8.41 4.45
N ASN A 108 17.30 9.64 3.91
CA ASN A 108 16.79 9.93 2.58
C ASN A 108 17.50 9.10 1.51
N LEU A 109 18.82 8.93 1.61
CA LEU A 109 19.58 8.11 0.66
C LEU A 109 19.17 6.63 0.75
N TYR A 110 19.04 6.09 1.95
CA TYR A 110 18.58 4.71 2.16
C TYR A 110 17.16 4.52 1.63
N ASN A 111 16.25 5.41 1.99
CA ASN A 111 14.85 5.36 1.58
C ASN A 111 14.67 5.50 0.06
N PHE A 112 15.50 6.34 -0.55
CA PHE A 112 15.52 6.54 -1.99
C PHE A 112 15.95 5.29 -2.75
N ILE A 113 16.97 4.58 -2.27
CA ILE A 113 17.51 3.39 -2.93
C ILE A 113 16.72 2.14 -2.54
N PHE A 114 16.72 1.79 -1.25
CA PHE A 114 16.17 0.54 -0.72
C PHE A 114 14.75 0.68 -0.20
N GLY A 115 14.42 1.82 0.43
CA GLY A 115 13.07 2.04 0.97
C GLY A 115 12.00 1.92 -0.11
N ALA A 116 12.26 2.43 -1.32
CA ALA A 116 11.37 2.28 -2.46
C ALA A 116 11.03 0.81 -2.79
N ILE A 117 12.01 -0.11 -2.68
CA ILE A 117 11.79 -1.55 -2.87
C ILE A 117 10.91 -2.10 -1.75
N GLY A 118 11.20 -1.72 -0.50
CA GLY A 118 10.42 -2.12 0.68
C GLY A 118 8.96 -1.69 0.61
N THR A 119 8.70 -0.41 0.36
CA THR A 119 7.33 0.12 0.19
C THR A 119 6.59 -0.64 -0.91
N GLN A 120 7.25 -0.92 -2.05
CA GLN A 120 6.62 -1.66 -3.15
C GLN A 120 6.34 -3.13 -2.82
N ALA A 121 7.23 -3.79 -2.07
CA ALA A 121 7.01 -5.16 -1.62
C ALA A 121 5.83 -5.24 -0.65
N MET A 122 5.73 -4.33 0.32
CA MET A 122 4.59 -4.26 1.24
C MET A 122 3.28 -3.95 0.49
N LEU A 123 3.32 -3.01 -0.46
CA LEU A 123 2.17 -2.71 -1.31
C LEU A 123 1.77 -3.92 -2.17
N ALA A 124 2.71 -4.73 -2.67
CA ALA A 124 2.42 -5.96 -3.40
C ALA A 124 1.72 -7.01 -2.51
N VAL A 125 2.12 -7.14 -1.23
CA VAL A 125 1.41 -7.97 -0.24
C VAL A 125 -0.04 -7.50 -0.07
N LEU A 126 -0.22 -6.20 0.16
CA LEU A 126 -1.55 -5.60 0.35
C LEU A 126 -2.43 -5.73 -0.91
N ILE A 127 -1.87 -5.55 -2.11
CA ILE A 127 -2.59 -5.74 -3.37
C ILE A 127 -2.99 -7.20 -3.54
N ALA A 128 -2.06 -8.16 -3.38
CA ALA A 128 -2.38 -9.58 -3.46
C ALA A 128 -3.54 -9.92 -2.52
N ARG A 129 -3.47 -9.44 -1.27
CA ARG A 129 -4.52 -9.66 -0.28
C ARG A 129 -5.85 -9.06 -0.70
N SER A 130 -5.85 -7.84 -1.22
CA SER A 130 -7.05 -7.14 -1.70
C SER A 130 -7.73 -7.88 -2.87
N GLU A 131 -6.95 -8.60 -3.68
CA GLU A 131 -7.43 -9.41 -4.81
C GLU A 131 -7.76 -10.86 -4.40
N GLY A 132 -7.73 -11.18 -3.10
CA GLY A 132 -7.97 -12.53 -2.59
C GLY A 132 -6.86 -13.52 -2.95
N ARG A 133 -5.62 -13.05 -3.13
CA ARG A 133 -4.43 -13.86 -3.46
C ARG A 133 -3.48 -13.96 -2.28
N VAL A 134 -2.60 -14.97 -2.31
CA VAL A 134 -1.50 -15.12 -1.34
C VAL A 134 -0.17 -14.95 -2.03
N ILE A 135 0.59 -13.95 -1.60
CA ILE A 135 1.97 -13.78 -2.01
C ILE A 135 2.91 -14.09 -0.83
N GLY A 136 4.02 -14.76 -1.13
CA GLY A 136 5.12 -14.98 -0.20
C GLY A 136 6.10 -13.80 -0.19
N ILE A 137 6.87 -13.66 0.88
CA ILE A 137 7.80 -12.52 1.10
C ILE A 137 8.81 -12.40 -0.05
N GLY A 138 9.44 -13.49 -0.46
CA GLY A 138 10.43 -13.48 -1.56
C GLY A 138 9.84 -13.02 -2.89
N ARG A 139 8.59 -13.44 -3.19
CA ARG A 139 7.88 -12.98 -4.38
C ARG A 139 7.49 -11.51 -4.28
N ALA A 140 7.06 -11.04 -3.11
CA ALA A 140 6.76 -9.62 -2.88
C ALA A 140 8.00 -8.73 -3.05
N LEU A 141 9.17 -9.15 -2.54
CA LEU A 141 10.45 -8.48 -2.76
C LEU A 141 10.85 -8.46 -4.23
N SER A 142 10.66 -9.58 -4.94
CA SER A 142 10.92 -9.65 -6.38
C SER A 142 10.03 -8.69 -7.17
N GLU A 143 8.74 -8.60 -6.85
CA GLU A 143 7.84 -7.60 -7.44
C GLU A 143 8.29 -6.17 -7.12
N GLY A 144 8.68 -5.90 -5.88
CA GLY A 144 9.21 -4.59 -5.48
C GLY A 144 10.47 -4.20 -6.27
N ALA A 145 11.41 -5.12 -6.43
CA ALA A 145 12.66 -4.89 -7.16
C ALA A 145 12.42 -4.72 -8.67
N MET A 146 11.58 -5.56 -9.29
CA MET A 146 11.28 -5.48 -10.73
C MET A 146 10.53 -4.21 -11.10
N ASN A 147 9.68 -3.68 -10.21
CA ASN A 147 8.96 -2.43 -10.44
C ASN A 147 9.72 -1.19 -9.94
N TRP A 148 10.90 -1.36 -9.32
CA TRP A 148 11.67 -0.27 -8.72
C TRP A 148 11.94 0.90 -9.69
N PRO A 149 12.45 0.71 -10.93
CA PRO A 149 12.76 1.84 -11.81
C PRO A 149 11.51 2.66 -12.17
N ARG A 150 10.37 1.99 -12.33
CA ARG A 150 9.09 2.61 -12.68
C ARG A 150 8.52 3.40 -11.50
N PHE A 151 8.52 2.81 -10.31
CA PHE A 151 8.09 3.48 -9.09
C PHE A 151 8.98 4.67 -8.75
N PHE A 152 10.29 4.47 -8.83
CA PHE A 152 11.30 5.51 -8.68
C PHE A 152 11.06 6.65 -9.66
N GLY A 153 10.96 6.35 -10.96
CA GLY A 153 10.72 7.36 -12.00
C GLY A 153 9.40 8.10 -11.81
N ALA A 154 8.37 7.46 -11.25
CA ALA A 154 7.12 8.12 -10.88
C ALA A 154 7.29 9.06 -9.67
N ARG A 155 7.95 8.60 -8.60
CA ARG A 155 8.22 9.41 -7.40
C ARG A 155 9.14 10.59 -7.70
N PHE A 156 10.21 10.39 -8.45
CA PHE A 156 11.13 11.46 -8.83
C PHE A 156 10.44 12.54 -9.65
N ARG A 157 9.71 12.15 -10.71
CA ARG A 157 8.95 13.13 -11.53
C ARG A 157 7.86 13.82 -10.74
N SER A 158 7.12 13.11 -9.88
CA SER A 158 6.09 13.75 -9.04
C SER A 158 6.70 14.73 -8.04
N GLY A 159 7.80 14.36 -7.38
CA GLY A 159 8.55 15.25 -6.50
C GLY A 159 9.04 16.50 -7.21
N LEU A 160 9.61 16.36 -8.42
CA LEU A 160 10.05 17.50 -9.22
C LEU A 160 8.89 18.44 -9.58
N TRP A 161 7.75 17.89 -10.02
CA TRP A 161 6.56 18.70 -10.30
C TRP A 161 6.05 19.42 -9.06
N ILE A 162 5.93 18.72 -7.93
CA ILE A 162 5.46 19.31 -6.67
C ILE A 162 6.40 20.44 -6.24
N LEU A 163 7.72 20.21 -6.31
CA LEU A 163 8.73 21.21 -5.98
C LEU A 163 8.62 22.44 -6.90
N LEU A 164 8.56 22.25 -8.21
CA LEU A 164 8.44 23.37 -9.18
C LEU A 164 7.19 24.21 -8.92
N PHE A 165 6.04 23.57 -8.68
CA PHE A 165 4.81 24.30 -8.37
C PHE A 165 4.86 24.97 -7.00
N ALA A 166 5.43 24.32 -5.98
CA ALA A 166 5.61 24.90 -4.65
C ALA A 166 6.55 26.11 -4.65
N LEU A 167 7.63 26.07 -5.46
CA LEU A 167 8.54 27.19 -5.66
C LEU A 167 7.87 28.37 -6.36
N ALA A 168 6.96 28.10 -7.30
CA ALA A 168 6.16 29.15 -7.92
C ALA A 168 5.19 29.76 -6.90
N LEU A 169 4.37 28.93 -6.24
CA LEU A 169 3.43 29.31 -5.18
C LEU A 169 3.06 28.08 -4.32
N LEU A 170 2.80 28.28 -3.02
CA LEU A 170 2.44 27.17 -2.12
C LEU A 170 1.14 26.44 -2.55
N VAL A 171 0.10 27.20 -2.92
CA VAL A 171 -1.22 26.65 -3.29
C VAL A 171 -1.16 25.67 -4.47
N PRO A 172 -0.55 26.00 -5.63
CA PRO A 172 -0.41 25.03 -6.71
C PRO A 172 0.51 23.85 -6.37
N GLY A 173 1.48 24.03 -5.46
CA GLY A 173 2.28 22.93 -4.93
C GLY A 173 1.43 21.89 -4.19
N VAL A 174 0.58 22.34 -3.27
CA VAL A 174 -0.38 21.48 -2.56
C VAL A 174 -1.37 20.84 -3.53
N TRP A 175 -1.88 21.61 -4.49
CA TRP A 175 -2.77 21.08 -5.51
C TRP A 175 -2.13 19.91 -6.28
N GLN A 176 -0.88 20.09 -6.71
CA GLN A 176 -0.15 19.08 -7.45
C GLN A 176 0.19 17.86 -6.60
N ALA A 177 0.48 18.04 -5.31
CA ALA A 177 0.72 16.94 -4.39
C ALA A 177 -0.51 16.03 -4.26
N VAL A 178 -1.71 16.60 -4.12
CA VAL A 178 -2.97 15.85 -4.07
C VAL A 178 -3.24 15.12 -5.40
N MET A 179 -3.01 15.79 -6.53
CA MET A 179 -3.18 15.18 -7.86
C MET A 179 -2.24 13.99 -8.11
N LEU A 180 -1.09 13.94 -7.43
CA LEU A 180 -0.05 12.93 -7.62
C LEU A 180 0.11 11.95 -6.44
N ILE A 181 -0.75 12.03 -5.41
CA ILE A 181 -0.63 11.20 -4.19
C ILE A 181 -0.67 9.70 -4.48
N PHE A 182 -1.38 9.29 -5.53
CA PHE A 182 -1.51 7.88 -5.93
C PHE A 182 -0.48 7.42 -6.96
N ALA A 183 0.45 8.28 -7.39
CA ALA A 183 1.41 7.93 -8.43
C ALA A 183 2.24 6.69 -8.06
N GLY A 184 2.56 6.50 -6.77
CA GLY A 184 3.26 5.32 -6.28
C GLY A 184 2.43 4.03 -6.39
N THR A 185 1.17 4.07 -5.95
CA THR A 185 0.24 2.93 -6.07
C THR A 185 -0.05 2.60 -7.53
N ALA A 186 -0.25 3.64 -8.36
CA ALA A 186 -0.47 3.51 -9.79
C ALA A 186 0.74 2.91 -10.50
N ALA A 187 1.97 3.23 -10.09
CA ALA A 187 3.19 2.70 -10.69
C ALA A 187 3.27 1.18 -10.59
N LEU A 188 2.84 0.61 -9.47
CA LEU A 188 2.81 -0.83 -9.26
C LEU A 188 1.61 -1.49 -9.96
N ARG A 189 0.43 -0.87 -9.88
CA ARG A 189 -0.82 -1.51 -10.30
C ARG A 189 -1.13 -1.36 -11.79
N THR A 190 -0.71 -0.25 -12.40
CA THR A 190 -0.94 0.02 -13.82
C THR A 190 0.38 -0.09 -14.58
N ARG A 191 0.45 -0.89 -15.66
CA ARG A 191 1.65 -1.00 -16.50
C ARG A 191 1.56 -0.22 -17.81
N ASN A 192 0.37 -0.16 -18.41
CA ASN A 192 0.16 0.41 -19.74
C ASN A 192 -0.05 1.93 -19.75
N VAL A 193 -0.22 2.56 -18.60
CA VAL A 193 -0.50 4.00 -18.47
C VAL A 193 0.62 4.64 -17.67
N ASP A 194 1.00 5.88 -17.97
CA ASP A 194 1.94 6.61 -17.13
C ASP A 194 1.39 6.77 -15.69
N PRO A 195 2.17 6.47 -14.63
CA PRO A 195 1.66 6.51 -13.26
C PRO A 195 1.16 7.89 -12.81
N LEU A 196 1.77 8.98 -13.28
CA LEU A 196 1.33 10.33 -12.92
C LEU A 196 0.01 10.64 -13.62
N GLU A 197 -0.13 10.25 -14.88
CA GLU A 197 -1.39 10.40 -15.60
C GLU A 197 -2.52 9.57 -14.99
N ALA A 198 -2.26 8.31 -14.62
CA ALA A 198 -3.22 7.47 -13.92
C ALA A 198 -3.69 8.12 -12.61
N SER A 199 -2.76 8.65 -11.80
CA SER A 199 -3.10 9.38 -10.57
C SER A 199 -3.96 10.63 -10.88
N ARG A 200 -3.56 11.46 -11.85
CA ARG A 200 -4.31 12.68 -12.19
C ARG A 200 -5.72 12.38 -12.70
N ARG A 201 -5.88 11.37 -13.55
CA ARG A 201 -7.19 10.94 -14.07
C ARG A 201 -8.10 10.49 -12.93
N LEU A 202 -7.55 9.77 -11.95
CA LEU A 202 -8.29 9.30 -10.79
C LEU A 202 -8.79 10.46 -9.89
N VAL A 203 -7.92 11.45 -9.65
CA VAL A 203 -8.18 12.59 -8.75
C VAL A 203 -9.00 13.70 -9.41
N LYS A 204 -9.04 13.77 -10.75
CA LYS A 204 -9.77 14.82 -11.48
C LYS A 204 -11.25 14.85 -11.08
N GLY A 205 -11.70 16.02 -10.58
CA GLY A 205 -13.06 16.23 -10.08
C GLY A 205 -13.32 15.74 -8.65
N ARG A 206 -12.31 15.15 -7.97
CA ARG A 206 -12.41 14.57 -6.62
C ARG A 206 -11.33 15.10 -5.68
N PHE A 207 -10.87 16.33 -5.91
CA PHE A 207 -9.76 16.94 -5.17
C PHE A 207 -9.96 16.89 -3.64
N TRP A 208 -11.12 17.33 -3.15
CA TRP A 208 -11.39 17.43 -1.71
C TRP A 208 -11.42 16.08 -0.98
N PRO A 209 -12.13 15.05 -1.48
CA PRO A 209 -12.03 13.71 -0.92
C PRO A 209 -10.59 13.19 -0.87
N VAL A 210 -9.80 13.39 -1.92
CA VAL A 210 -8.40 12.92 -1.98
C VAL A 210 -7.50 13.71 -1.02
N LEU A 211 -7.71 15.02 -0.89
CA LEU A 211 -7.03 15.84 0.12
C LEU A 211 -7.30 15.29 1.52
N GLY A 212 -8.54 14.89 1.83
CA GLY A 212 -8.88 14.25 3.11
C GLY A 212 -8.11 12.95 3.37
N VAL A 213 -7.88 12.13 2.33
CA VAL A 213 -7.02 10.94 2.43
C VAL A 213 -5.57 11.34 2.72
N GLY A 214 -5.06 12.37 2.04
CA GLY A 214 -3.73 12.91 2.30
C GLY A 214 -3.54 13.43 3.73
N LEU A 215 -4.53 14.15 4.26
CA LEU A 215 -4.53 14.63 5.65
C LEU A 215 -4.57 13.46 6.64
N MET A 216 -5.32 12.40 6.35
CA MET A 216 -5.34 11.20 7.18
C MET A 216 -3.97 10.51 7.22
N CYS A 217 -3.29 10.39 6.08
CA CYS A 217 -1.91 9.89 6.02
C CYS A 217 -0.89 10.83 6.68
N GLY A 218 -1.15 12.14 6.71
CA GLY A 218 -0.34 13.10 7.46
C GLY A 218 -0.54 12.96 8.97
N ALA A 219 -1.78 12.76 9.40
CA ALA A 219 -2.12 12.57 10.81
C ALA A 219 -1.49 11.31 11.42
N THR A 220 -1.40 10.20 10.66
CA THR A 220 -0.70 8.99 11.11
C THR A 220 0.79 9.23 11.32
N ILE A 221 1.43 10.03 10.45
CA ILE A 221 2.86 10.40 10.60
C ILE A 221 3.05 11.24 11.87
N VAL A 222 2.21 12.27 12.07
CA VAL A 222 2.28 13.10 13.28
C VAL A 222 2.06 12.27 14.55
N ALA A 223 1.12 11.33 14.51
CA ALA A 223 0.83 10.43 15.63
C ALA A 223 1.99 9.50 16.01
N VAL A 224 2.94 9.25 15.10
CA VAL A 224 4.15 8.48 15.37
C VAL A 224 5.32 9.37 15.76
N ILE A 225 5.53 10.49 15.07
CA ILE A 225 6.64 11.41 15.34
C ILE A 225 6.54 12.04 16.73
N VAL A 226 5.34 12.43 17.17
CA VAL A 226 5.17 13.11 18.46
C VAL A 226 5.58 12.23 19.65
N PRO A 227 5.09 10.98 19.78
CA PRO A 227 5.57 10.06 20.82
C PRO A 227 7.07 9.76 20.73
N LEU A 228 7.61 9.60 19.52
CA LEU A 228 9.04 9.37 19.33
C LEU A 228 9.88 10.54 19.82
N GLY A 229 9.46 11.78 19.58
CA GLY A 229 10.10 12.97 20.13
C GLY A 229 10.08 13.01 21.65
N ILE A 230 8.98 12.57 22.28
CA ILE A 230 8.90 12.46 23.75
C ILE A 230 9.87 11.39 24.27
N VAL A 231 9.93 10.23 23.61
CA VAL A 231 10.84 9.15 23.99
C VAL A 231 12.30 9.59 23.85
N ALA A 232 12.65 10.35 22.81
CA ALA A 232 13.99 10.90 22.63
C ALA A 232 14.40 11.82 23.80
N ILE A 233 13.48 12.64 24.31
CA ILE A 233 13.74 13.52 25.47
C ILE A 233 14.01 12.68 26.74
N VAL A 234 13.32 11.55 26.92
CA VAL A 234 13.51 10.66 28.08
C VAL A 234 14.80 9.85 27.96
N ASP A 235 15.20 9.50 26.75
CA ASP A 235 16.40 8.70 26.48
C ASP A 235 17.71 9.41 26.90
N GLU A 236 17.76 10.74 26.75
CA GLU A 236 18.89 11.56 27.24
C GLU A 236 19.20 11.30 28.72
N GLU A 237 18.19 10.94 29.53
CA GLU A 237 18.35 10.61 30.94
C GLU A 237 18.68 9.13 31.18
N ALA A 238 18.18 8.22 30.34
CA ALA A 238 18.30 6.78 30.51
C ALA A 238 19.61 6.16 29.96
N GLN A 239 20.36 6.90 29.14
CA GLN A 239 21.60 6.43 28.49
C GLN A 239 21.41 5.10 27.75
N LEU A 240 20.29 4.92 27.03
CA LEU A 240 20.07 3.66 26.31
C LEU A 240 21.10 3.52 25.18
N PRO A 241 21.46 2.28 24.80
CA PRO A 241 22.28 2.07 23.63
C PRO A 241 21.58 2.65 22.39
N ARG A 242 22.33 3.41 21.59
CA ARG A 242 21.81 4.12 20.41
C ARG A 242 21.13 3.20 19.39
N PHE A 243 21.72 2.04 19.10
CA PHE A 243 21.20 1.14 18.07
C PHE A 243 19.75 0.66 18.33
N PRO A 244 19.39 0.13 19.52
CA PRO A 244 18.01 -0.16 19.87
C PRO A 244 17.03 1.00 19.64
N MET A 245 17.43 2.23 19.97
CA MET A 245 16.60 3.42 19.82
C MET A 245 16.36 3.76 18.35
N GLU A 246 17.42 3.75 17.54
CA GLU A 246 17.33 3.96 16.09
C GLU A 246 16.48 2.85 15.43
N LEU A 247 16.64 1.60 15.87
CA LEU A 247 15.85 0.48 15.35
C LEU A 247 14.37 0.63 15.68
N VAL A 248 14.01 0.99 16.92
CA VAL A 248 12.62 1.19 17.32
C VAL A 248 11.99 2.35 16.55
N ASN A 249 12.71 3.46 16.41
CA ASN A 249 12.27 4.61 15.63
C ASN A 249 12.00 4.21 14.16
N GLU A 250 12.96 3.53 13.53
CA GLU A 250 12.85 3.08 12.15
C GLU A 250 11.69 2.09 11.94
N LEU A 251 11.52 1.13 12.86
CA LEU A 251 10.41 0.17 12.82
C LEU A 251 9.05 0.88 12.89
N LEU A 252 8.89 1.82 13.82
CA LEU A 252 7.64 2.56 14.01
C LEU A 252 7.34 3.47 12.82
N THR A 253 8.35 4.23 12.36
CA THR A 253 8.22 5.14 11.23
C THR A 253 7.90 4.38 9.95
N ARG A 254 8.61 3.28 9.63
CA ARG A 254 8.30 2.44 8.46
C ARG A 254 6.94 1.78 8.56
N PHE A 255 6.55 1.28 9.73
CA PHE A 255 5.23 0.69 9.88
C PHE A 255 4.13 1.73 9.59
N ALA A 256 4.27 2.95 10.09
CA ALA A 256 3.32 4.01 9.82
C ALA A 256 3.30 4.43 8.33
N THR A 257 4.47 4.64 7.71
CA THR A 257 4.55 5.20 6.36
C THR A 257 4.45 4.15 5.25
N ASP A 258 5.13 3.01 5.39
CA ASP A 258 5.20 1.97 4.35
C ASP A 258 4.07 0.95 4.47
N VAL A 259 3.51 0.73 5.67
CA VAL A 259 2.39 -0.21 5.86
C VAL A 259 1.06 0.53 5.98
N VAL A 260 0.89 1.39 6.99
CA VAL A 260 -0.40 2.05 7.25
C VAL A 260 -0.79 2.98 6.10
N ASN A 261 0.10 3.91 5.72
CA ASN A 261 -0.22 4.84 4.63
C ASN A 261 -0.34 4.15 3.27
N ALA A 262 0.48 3.13 2.98
CA ALA A 262 0.34 2.38 1.74
C ALA A 262 -1.00 1.63 1.66
N ALA A 263 -1.47 1.03 2.76
CA ALA A 263 -2.77 0.37 2.82
C ALA A 263 -3.92 1.36 2.66
N VAL A 264 -3.87 2.50 3.35
CA VAL A 264 -4.87 3.58 3.22
C VAL A 264 -4.94 4.07 1.77
N LEU A 265 -3.79 4.38 1.17
CA LEU A 265 -3.71 4.85 -0.20
C LEU A 265 -4.17 3.78 -1.19
N LEU A 266 -3.86 2.50 -0.96
CA LEU A 266 -4.35 1.41 -1.80
C LEU A 266 -5.88 1.30 -1.75
N VAL A 267 -6.48 1.34 -0.56
CA VAL A 267 -7.93 1.23 -0.42
C VAL A 267 -8.62 2.44 -1.06
N ALA A 268 -8.13 3.66 -0.77
CA ALA A 268 -8.65 4.87 -1.38
C ALA A 268 -8.50 4.84 -2.91
N PHE A 269 -7.39 4.32 -3.43
CA PHE A 269 -7.16 4.14 -4.87
C PHE A 269 -8.22 3.24 -5.51
N VAL A 270 -8.58 2.12 -4.87
CA VAL A 270 -9.61 1.20 -5.36
C VAL A 270 -11.00 1.85 -5.32
N MET A 271 -11.37 2.46 -4.19
CA MET A 271 -12.65 3.14 -4.03
C MET A 271 -12.82 4.28 -5.04
N LEU A 272 -11.74 5.03 -5.31
CA LEU A 272 -11.77 6.11 -6.29
C LEU A 272 -11.95 5.62 -7.72
N HIS A 273 -11.48 4.42 -8.08
CA HIS A 273 -11.78 3.86 -9.42
C HIS A 273 -13.28 3.64 -9.57
N ARG A 274 -13.93 3.16 -8.51
CA ARG A 274 -15.38 3.00 -8.49
C ARG A 274 -16.12 4.34 -8.56
N ASP A 275 -15.70 5.34 -7.79
CA ASP A 275 -16.24 6.70 -7.87
C ASP A 275 -15.99 7.39 -9.21
N ALA A 276 -14.95 6.95 -9.92
CA ALA A 276 -14.58 7.45 -11.23
C ALA A 276 -15.22 6.73 -12.40
N ASP A 277 -15.93 5.63 -12.12
CA ASP A 277 -16.38 4.70 -13.13
C ASP A 277 -15.22 4.31 -14.09
N LEU A 278 -14.02 4.23 -13.53
CA LEU A 278 -12.81 3.83 -14.24
C LEU A 278 -12.58 2.34 -13.98
N PRO A 279 -12.38 1.53 -15.05
CA PRO A 279 -12.08 0.12 -14.88
C PRO A 279 -10.76 -0.04 -14.14
N LEU A 280 -10.77 -0.87 -13.11
CA LEU A 280 -9.56 -1.25 -12.38
C LEU A 280 -9.12 -2.62 -12.88
N GLU A 281 -8.07 -2.64 -13.70
CA GLU A 281 -7.48 -3.90 -14.14
C GLU A 281 -6.87 -4.66 -12.94
N PRO A 282 -6.89 -6.01 -12.96
CA PRO A 282 -6.10 -6.81 -12.04
C PRO A 282 -4.63 -6.42 -12.10
N MET A 283 -3.93 -6.53 -10.97
CA MET A 283 -2.49 -6.28 -10.94
C MET A 283 -1.77 -7.19 -11.94
N ARG A 284 -0.93 -6.58 -12.77
CA ARG A 284 -0.05 -7.30 -13.69
C ARG A 284 1.23 -7.68 -12.97
N TRP A 285 1.24 -8.88 -12.41
CA TRP A 285 2.40 -9.49 -11.79
C TRP A 285 3.56 -9.62 -12.79
N SER A 286 4.81 -9.64 -12.33
CA SER A 286 5.98 -9.81 -13.21
C SER A 286 6.10 -11.22 -13.81
N GLY A 287 5.30 -12.17 -13.32
CA GLY A 287 5.23 -13.56 -13.76
C GLY A 287 3.82 -14.11 -13.54
N GLU A 288 3.70 -15.41 -13.27
CA GLU A 288 2.39 -16.00 -12.99
C GLU A 288 1.74 -15.34 -11.77
N PRO A 289 0.45 -14.97 -11.86
CA PRO A 289 -0.27 -14.39 -10.74
C PRO A 289 -0.26 -15.32 -9.52
N PRO A 290 -0.09 -14.81 -8.30
CA PRO A 290 -0.14 -15.63 -7.09
C PRO A 290 -1.49 -16.34 -6.98
N PRO A 291 -1.53 -17.55 -6.40
CA PRO A 291 -2.76 -18.33 -6.28
C PRO A 291 -3.79 -17.56 -5.45
N ARG A 292 -5.06 -17.68 -5.85
CA ARG A 292 -6.17 -17.17 -5.05
C ARG A 292 -6.35 -18.04 -3.80
N GLN A 293 -6.71 -17.43 -2.69
CA GLN A 293 -7.20 -18.17 -1.52
C GLN A 293 -8.52 -18.82 -1.90
N SER A 294 -8.55 -20.15 -1.82
CA SER A 294 -9.76 -20.96 -1.91
C SER A 294 -10.65 -20.76 -0.69
#